data_AF-A0A3N5PSS5-F1
#
_entry.id   AF-A0A3N5PSS5-F1
#
_cell.length_a   1.000
_cell.length_b   1.000
_cell.length_c   1.000
_cell.angle_alpha   90.00
_cell.angle_beta   90.00
_cell.angle_gamma   90.00
#
_symmetry.space_group_name_H-M   'P 1'
#
loop_
_entity.id
_entity.type
_entity.pdbx_description
1 polymer ?
#
loop_
_entity_poly.entity_id
_entity_poly.type
_entity_poly.pdbx_seq_one_letter_code
_entity_poly.pdbx_strand_id
1 'polypeptide(L)'
;MKIVTQDPARRVPPVLTGVLLVMWLLLNDTLSLGHVLLGLIFAVALAWSSGALRPVTPRIRRAHLALVLLAFVLHDIVRSNIGVARIVL
;
A
#
# COMPACT_ATOMS: atom_id res chain seq x y z
N MET A 1 20.21 2.57 -26.69
CA MET A 1 20.66 2.23 -25.33
C MET A 1 20.64 3.50 -24.47
N LYS A 2 19.46 3.91 -23.95
CA LYS A 2 19.33 5.13 -23.12
C LYS A 2 19.50 4.78 -21.64
N ILE A 3 20.76 4.87 -21.21
CA ILE A 3 21.23 5.44 -19.95
C ILE A 3 20.30 5.31 -18.74
N VAL A 4 20.68 4.37 -17.88
CA VAL A 4 20.42 4.36 -16.44
C VAL A 4 21.03 5.63 -15.85
N THR A 5 20.25 6.70 -15.73
CA THR A 5 20.56 7.87 -14.88
C THR A 5 19.45 8.00 -13.83
N GLN A 6 19.56 7.17 -12.79
CA GLN A 6 18.82 7.31 -11.53
C GLN A 6 19.81 7.84 -10.47
N ASP A 7 19.88 9.16 -10.30
CA ASP A 7 20.61 9.85 -9.21
C ASP A 7 20.12 11.32 -9.17
N PRO A 8 20.05 12.11 -8.05
CA PRO A 8 20.44 11.88 -6.65
C PRO A 8 19.37 12.35 -5.62
N ALA A 9 18.09 12.34 -5.96
CA ALA A 9 17.04 12.72 -5.01
C ALA A 9 16.24 11.48 -4.61
N ARG A 10 16.71 10.82 -3.55
CA ARG A 10 16.02 9.74 -2.82
C ARG A 10 14.76 10.30 -2.15
N ARG A 11 13.83 10.80 -2.98
CA ARG A 11 12.62 11.50 -2.56
C ARG A 11 11.72 10.48 -1.89
N VAL A 12 11.37 10.77 -0.64
CA VAL A 12 10.45 9.96 0.14
C VAL A 12 9.07 10.06 -0.53
N PRO A 13 8.51 8.98 -1.10
CA PRO A 13 7.21 9.05 -1.75
C PRO A 13 6.13 9.33 -0.68
N PRO A 14 5.44 10.49 -0.73
CA PRO A 14 4.57 10.94 0.36
C PRO A 14 3.37 10.00 0.55
N VAL A 15 2.90 9.38 -0.54
CA VAL A 15 1.81 8.38 -0.50
C VAL A 15 2.26 7.13 0.27
N LEU A 16 3.48 6.64 0.04
CA LEU A 16 3.99 5.47 0.75
C LEU A 16 4.19 5.76 2.23
N THR A 17 4.76 6.92 2.58
CA THR A 17 4.89 7.35 3.97
C THR A 17 3.53 7.45 4.65
N GLY A 18 2.52 8.03 3.98
CA GLY A 18 1.16 8.08 4.51
C GLY A 18 0.55 6.70 4.73
N VAL A 19 0.70 5.79 3.75
CA VAL A 19 0.21 4.41 3.88
C VAL A 19 0.91 3.66 5.01
N LEU A 20 2.23 3.78 5.12
CA LEU A 20 3.01 3.14 6.19
C LEU A 20 2.64 3.70 7.57
N LEU A 21 2.39 5.01 7.68
CA LEU A 21 1.92 5.62 8.92
C LEU A 21 0.51 5.13 9.30
N VAL A 22 -0.42 5.10 8.35
CA VAL A 22 -1.77 4.57 8.59
C VAL A 22 -1.70 3.12 9.01
N MET A 23 -0.89 2.31 8.32
CA MET A 23 -0.69 0.90 8.65
C MET A 23 -0.08 0.73 10.04
N TRP A 24 0.87 1.58 10.42
CA TRP A 24 1.45 1.61 11.78
C TRP A 24 0.38 1.88 12.84
N LEU A 25 -0.47 2.88 12.64
CA LEU A 25 -1.52 3.23 13.61
C LEU A 25 -2.60 2.16 13.70
N LEU A 26 -2.99 1.56 12.56
CA LEU A 26 -3.93 0.42 12.54
C LEU A 26 -3.35 -0.79 13.28
N LEU A 27 -2.05 -1.07 13.11
CA LEU A 27 -1.40 -2.20 13.76
C LEU A 27 -1.31 -2.03 15.27
N ASN A 28 -1.11 -0.80 15.75
CA ASN A 28 -0.99 -0.49 17.17
C ASN A 28 -2.35 -0.14 17.81
N ASP A 29 -3.44 -0.06 17.03
CA ASP A 29 -4.80 0.31 17.46
C ASP A 29 -4.84 1.54 18.40
N THR A 30 -4.00 2.54 18.11
CA THR A 30 -3.81 3.70 18.99
C THR A 30 -3.52 4.97 18.20
N LEU A 31 -4.12 6.07 18.63
CA LEU A 31 -3.91 7.42 18.07
C LEU A 31 -3.13 8.33 19.03
N SER A 32 -2.40 7.74 19.98
CA SER A 32 -1.54 8.50 20.90
C SER A 32 -0.46 9.29 20.14
N LEU A 33 -0.19 10.53 20.57
CA LEU A 33 0.79 11.43 19.94
C LEU A 33 2.18 10.79 19.81
N GLY A 34 2.60 9.99 20.79
CA GLY A 34 3.87 9.27 20.74
C GLY A 34 3.93 8.25 19.60
N HIS A 35 2.84 7.53 19.35
CA HIS A 35 2.75 6.54 18.26
C HIS A 35 2.69 7.18 16.89
N VAL A 36 2.07 8.36 16.79
CA VAL A 36 2.07 9.15 15.55
C VAL A 36 3.49 9.62 15.21
N LEU A 37 4.23 10.16 16.19
CA LEU A 37 5.61 10.61 15.98
C LEU A 37 6.53 9.45 15.64
N LEU A 38 6.45 8.35 16.40
CA LEU A 38 7.26 7.16 16.17
C LEU A 38 6.94 6.52 14.81
N GLY A 39 5.66 6.37 14.49
CA GLY A 39 5.19 5.86 13.21
C GLY A 39 5.65 6.73 12.04
N LEU A 40 5.67 8.06 12.20
CA LEU A 40 6.15 8.97 11.15
C LEU A 40 7.65 8.79 10.89
N ILE A 41 8.46 8.67 11.95
CA ILE A 41 9.90 8.42 11.85
C ILE A 41 10.15 7.10 11.09
N PHE A 42 9.47 6.02 11.49
CA PHE A 42 9.58 4.73 10.81
C PHE A 42 9.10 4.77 9.36
N ALA A 43 7.94 5.39 9.10
CA ALA A 43 7.36 5.49 7.77
C ALA A 43 8.27 6.26 6.80
N VAL A 44 8.93 7.33 7.25
CA VAL A 44 9.91 8.08 6.44
C VAL A 44 11.15 7.22 6.20
N ALA A 45 11.69 6.55 7.23
CA ALA A 45 12.87 5.70 7.10
C ALA A 45 12.66 4.55 6.11
N LEU A 46 11.50 3.88 6.20
CA LEU A 46 11.10 2.79 5.30
C LEU A 46 10.82 3.28 3.87
N ALA A 47 10.15 4.42 3.69
CA ALA A 47 9.91 4.99 2.38
C ALA A 47 11.21 5.51 1.70
N TRP A 48 12.21 5.89 2.49
CA TRP A 48 13.54 6.23 1.99
C TRP A 48 14.37 4.99 1.60
N SER A 49 14.26 3.90 2.38
CA SER A 49 14.91 2.63 2.07
C SER A 49 14.29 1.97 0.84
N SER A 50 12.99 2.12 0.61
CA SER A 50 12.30 1.59 -0.58
C SER A 50 12.80 2.17 -1.90
N GLY A 51 13.45 3.34 -1.89
CA GLY A 51 14.09 3.88 -3.08
C GLY A 51 15.20 2.99 -3.66
N ALA A 52 15.76 2.08 -2.85
CA ALA A 52 16.73 1.07 -3.31
C ALA A 52 16.05 -0.08 -4.08
N LEU A 53 14.77 -0.35 -3.78
CA LEU A 53 13.97 -1.33 -4.50
C LEU A 53 13.40 -0.64 -5.75
N ARG A 54 14.14 -0.69 -6.87
CA ARG A 54 13.76 -0.16 -8.21
C ARG A 54 12.29 0.26 -8.29
N PRO A 55 11.97 1.55 -8.05
CA PRO A 55 10.60 1.95 -7.84
C PRO A 55 9.83 1.86 -9.15
N VAL A 56 8.91 0.90 -9.25
CA VAL A 56 7.83 0.96 -10.23
C VAL A 56 6.96 2.12 -9.77
N THR A 57 6.89 3.19 -10.54
CA THR A 57 6.08 4.36 -10.21
C THR A 57 4.68 4.18 -10.78
N PRO A 58 3.68 3.73 -9.98
CA PRO A 58 2.33 3.56 -10.48
C PRO A 58 1.73 4.94 -10.79
N ARG A 59 1.31 5.14 -12.05
CA ARG A 59 0.50 6.30 -12.42
C ARG A 59 -0.96 5.99 -12.12
N ILE A 60 -1.46 6.47 -10.99
CA ILE A 60 -2.87 6.33 -10.59
C ILE A 60 -3.72 7.27 -11.45
N ARG A 61 -4.12 6.81 -12.64
CA ARG A 61 -4.97 7.60 -13.55
C ARG A 61 -6.47 7.37 -13.32
N ARG A 62 -6.84 6.22 -12.78
CA ARG A 62 -8.25 5.79 -12.63
C ARG A 62 -8.46 5.01 -11.32
N ALA A 63 -8.29 5.69 -10.18
CA ALA A 63 -8.44 5.09 -8.85
C ALA A 63 -9.83 4.44 -8.64
N HIS A 64 -10.89 5.02 -9.20
CA HIS A 64 -12.24 4.46 -9.12
C HIS A 64 -12.36 3.07 -9.76
N LEU A 65 -11.58 2.78 -10.82
CA LEU A 65 -11.60 1.45 -11.43
C LEU A 65 -11.00 0.39 -10.51
N ALA A 66 -10.03 0.75 -9.65
CA ALA A 66 -9.50 -0.18 -8.68
C ALA A 66 -10.57 -0.60 -7.65
N LEU A 67 -11.41 0.34 -7.20
CA LEU A 67 -12.55 0.05 -6.34
C LEU A 67 -13.60 -0.84 -7.03
N VAL A 68 -13.90 -0.55 -8.30
CA VAL A 68 -14.82 -1.38 -9.09
C VAL A 68 -14.27 -2.80 -9.25
N LEU A 69 -13.00 -2.95 -9.61
CA LEU A 69 -12.34 -4.26 -9.73
C LEU A 69 -12.29 -5.00 -8.40
N LEU A 70 -12.03 -4.30 -7.29
CA LEU A 70 -12.07 -4.89 -5.95
C LEU A 70 -13.46 -5.46 -5.64
N ALA A 71 -14.52 -4.72 -5.94
CA ALA A 71 -15.90 -5.20 -5.74
C ALA A 71 -16.19 -6.46 -6.60
N PHE A 72 -15.73 -6.49 -7.86
CA PHE A 72 -15.86 -7.68 -8.70
C PHE A 72 -15.10 -8.89 -8.12
N VAL A 73 -13.86 -8.71 -7.67
CA VAL A 73 -13.07 -9.79 -7.07
C VAL A 73 -13.73 -10.30 -5.79
N LEU A 74 -14.24 -9.41 -4.94
CA LEU A 74 -14.96 -9.80 -3.72
C LEU A 74 -16.23 -10.59 -4.04
N HIS A 75 -17.00 -10.15 -5.04
CA HIS A 75 -18.18 -10.88 -5.50
C HIS A 75 -17.82 -12.28 -5.99
N ASP A 76 -16.75 -12.42 -6.77
CA ASP A 76 -16.31 -13.71 -7.29
C ASP A 76 -15.81 -14.63 -6.17
N ILE A 77 -15.11 -14.10 -5.17
CA ILE A 77 -14.73 -14.82 -3.95
C ILE A 77 -15.98 -15.34 -3.23
N VAL A 78 -16.97 -14.49 -2.97
CA VAL A 78 -18.20 -14.89 -2.28
C VAL A 78 -18.94 -15.98 -3.05
N ARG A 79 -19.13 -15.80 -4.37
CA ARG A 79 -19.80 -16.78 -5.22
C ARG A 79 -19.08 -18.14 -5.21
N SER A 80 -17.75 -18.12 -5.27
CA SER A 80 -16.92 -19.33 -5.19
C SER A 80 -17.10 -20.04 -3.85
N ASN A 81 -17.00 -19.29 -2.75
CA ASN A 81 -17.16 -19.85 -1.40
C ASN A 81 -18.56 -20.42 -1.17
N ILE A 82 -19.61 -19.80 -1.72
CA ILE A 82 -20.97 -20.38 -1.67
C ILE A 82 -21.04 -21.68 -2.47
N GLY A 83 -20.39 -21.75 -3.62
CA GLY A 83 -20.30 -22.99 -4.42
C GLY A 83 -19.62 -24.12 -3.64
N VAL A 84 -18.48 -23.84 -3.01
CA VAL A 84 -17.78 -24.81 -2.15
C VAL A 84 -18.62 -25.18 -0.94
N ALA A 85 -19.22 -24.19 -0.27
CA ALA A 85 -20.06 -24.42 0.90
C ALA A 85 -21.23 -25.37 0.59
N ARG A 86 -21.87 -25.26 -0.58
CA ARG A 86 -22.94 -26.18 -1.02
C ARG A 86 -22.48 -27.62 -1.29
N ILE A 87 -21.19 -27.84 -1.51
CA ILE A 87 -20.62 -29.18 -1.72
C ILE A 87 -20.25 -29.82 -0.38
N VAL A 88 -19.78 -29.00 0.58
CA VAL A 88 -19.24 -29.48 1.86
C VAL A 88 -20.32 -29.54 2.95
N LEU A 89 -21.26 -28.59 2.97
CA LEU A 89 -22.38 -28.52 3.91
C LEU A 89 -23.63 -29.17 3.30
#